data_AF-A0AAW9SEA9-F1
#
_entry.id   AF-A0AAW9SEA9-F1
#
_cell.length_a   1.000
_cell.length_b   1.000
_cell.length_c   1.000
_cell.angle_alpha   90.00
_cell.angle_beta   90.00
_cell.angle_gamma   90.00
#
_symmetry.space_group_name_H-M   'P 1'
#
loop_
_entity.id
_entity.type
_entity.pdbx_description
1 polymer ?
#
loop_
_entity_poly.entity_id
_entity_poly.type
_entity_poly.pdbx_seq_one_letter_code
_entity_poly.pdbx_strand_id
1 'polypeptide(L)'
;MDIESITTGTLLPLAYLLVGLAILAAIVGFVLNAVANPQNLMKSVAGVVLLLVLFGLGYGLASNEVTAKALEFQVNADSSKLIGGMLIMMYELLIVAFVGIIFTEIVKLVK
;
A
#
# COMPACT_ATOMS: atom_id res chain seq x y z
N MET A 1 -27.33 28.40 -22.07
CA MET A 1 -26.71 27.06 -21.94
C MET A 1 -26.25 26.97 -20.51
N ASP A 2 -27.03 26.30 -19.66
CA ASP A 2 -26.84 26.34 -18.21
C ASP A 2 -25.63 25.51 -17.82
N ILE A 3 -24.77 26.07 -16.95
CA ILE A 3 -23.52 25.44 -16.50
C ILE A 3 -23.78 24.04 -15.93
N GLU A 4 -24.93 23.87 -15.27
CA GLU A 4 -25.38 22.62 -14.66
C GLU A 4 -25.66 21.51 -15.70
N SER A 5 -26.13 21.88 -16.90
CA SER A 5 -26.34 20.93 -18.00
C SER A 5 -25.03 20.45 -18.64
N ILE A 6 -24.00 21.31 -18.65
CA ILE A 6 -22.68 20.96 -19.17
C ILE A 6 -21.91 20.09 -18.17
N THR A 7 -21.99 20.37 -16.87
CA THR A 7 -21.31 19.55 -15.86
C THR A 7 -21.93 18.15 -15.75
N THR A 8 -23.25 18.07 -15.66
CA THR A 8 -23.95 16.83 -15.35
C THR A 8 -24.29 16.04 -16.61
N GLY A 9 -24.62 16.72 -17.71
CA GLY A 9 -25.07 16.09 -18.95
C GLY A 9 -23.94 15.65 -19.88
N THR A 10 -22.78 16.30 -19.85
CA THR A 10 -21.68 16.01 -20.80
C THR A 10 -20.35 15.73 -20.11
N LEU A 11 -19.93 16.54 -19.13
CA LEU A 11 -18.63 16.38 -18.51
C LEU A 11 -18.52 15.15 -17.60
N LEU A 12 -19.53 14.88 -16.77
CA LEU A 12 -19.55 13.69 -15.90
C LEU A 12 -19.52 12.38 -16.69
N PRO A 13 -20.40 12.17 -17.70
CA PRO A 13 -20.36 10.96 -18.52
C PRO A 13 -19.03 10.77 -19.25
N LEU A 14 -18.44 11.87 -19.76
CA LEU A 14 -17.13 11.83 -20.40
C LEU A 14 -16.01 11.46 -19.41
N ALA A 15 -16.05 11.99 -18.19
CA ALA A 15 -15.11 11.63 -17.14
C ALA A 15 -15.22 10.14 -16.77
N TYR A 16 -16.43 9.59 -16.64
CA TYR A 16 -16.62 8.15 -16.41
C TYR A 16 -16.06 7.29 -17.55
N LEU A 17 -16.28 7.72 -18.80
CA LEU A 17 -15.71 7.03 -19.97
C LEU A 17 -14.18 7.04 -19.91
N LEU A 18 -13.57 8.20 -19.63
CA LEU A 18 -12.12 8.34 -19.49
C LEU A 18 -11.56 7.49 -18.36
N VAL A 19 -12.22 7.45 -17.20
CA VAL A 19 -11.83 6.59 -16.07
C VAL A 19 -11.91 5.11 -16.48
N GLY A 20 -12.98 4.70 -17.16
CA GLY A 20 -13.10 3.34 -17.69
C GLY A 20 -11.96 2.99 -18.64
N LEU A 21 -11.61 3.90 -19.55
CA LEU A 21 -10.52 3.71 -20.49
C LEU A 21 -9.15 3.66 -19.79
N ALA A 22 -8.95 4.49 -18.76
CA ALA A 22 -7.74 4.52 -17.96
C ALA A 22 -7.56 3.22 -17.17
N ILE A 23 -8.63 2.69 -16.58
CA ILE A 23 -8.61 1.38 -15.90
C ILE A 23 -8.22 0.28 -16.89
N LEU A 24 -8.83 0.25 -18.08
CA LEU A 24 -8.49 -0.73 -19.11
C LEU A 24 -7.03 -0.61 -19.55
N ALA A 25 -6.56 0.61 -19.81
CA ALA A 25 -5.17 0.86 -20.19
C ALA A 25 -4.18 0.45 -19.09
N ALA A 26 -4.51 0.71 -17.82
CA ALA A 26 -3.69 0.31 -16.68
C ALA A 26 -3.59 -1.22 -16.56
N ILE A 27 -4.71 -1.93 -16.70
CA ILE A 27 -4.73 -3.40 -16.65
C ILE A 27 -3.93 -3.98 -17.83
N VAL A 28 -4.18 -3.51 -19.05
CA VAL A 28 -3.45 -3.98 -20.24
C VAL A 28 -1.96 -3.66 -20.12
N GLY A 29 -1.60 -2.45 -19.70
CA GLY A 29 -0.21 -2.05 -19.48
C GLY A 29 0.49 -2.90 -18.43
N PHE A 30 -0.19 -3.24 -17.34
CA PHE A 30 0.33 -4.14 -16.31
C PHE A 30 0.57 -5.55 -16.86
N VAL A 31 -0.40 -6.12 -17.58
CA VAL A 31 -0.28 -7.47 -18.18
C VAL A 31 0.83 -7.54 -19.22
N LEU A 32 0.90 -6.54 -20.12
CA LEU A 32 1.96 -6.49 -21.13
C LEU A 32 3.36 -6.42 -20.48
N ASN A 33 3.51 -5.60 -19.44
CA ASN A 33 4.78 -5.51 -18.70
C ASN A 33 5.10 -6.80 -17.95
N ALA A 34 4.09 -7.45 -17.36
CA ALA A 34 4.23 -8.74 -16.69
C ALA A 34 4.73 -9.85 -17.62
N VAL A 35 4.24 -9.90 -18.87
CA VAL A 35 4.67 -10.88 -19.88
C VAL A 35 6.03 -10.52 -20.47
N ALA A 36 6.26 -9.24 -20.79
CA ALA A 36 7.51 -8.80 -21.39
C ALA A 36 8.69 -8.88 -20.42
N ASN A 37 8.47 -8.60 -19.13
CA ASN A 37 9.51 -8.54 -18.10
C ASN A 37 9.10 -9.34 -16.84
N PRO A 38 9.01 -10.67 -16.92
CA PRO A 38 8.58 -11.51 -15.80
C PRO A 38 9.51 -11.38 -14.58
N GLN A 39 10.79 -11.05 -14.80
CA GLN A 39 11.75 -10.81 -13.71
C GLN A 39 11.38 -9.59 -12.87
N ASN A 40 10.88 -8.51 -13.49
CA ASN A 40 10.47 -7.31 -12.76
C ASN A 40 9.17 -7.54 -12.01
N LEU A 41 8.25 -8.33 -12.59
CA LEU A 41 7.07 -8.79 -11.88
C LEU A 41 7.43 -9.59 -10.63
N MET A 42 8.38 -10.53 -10.74
CA MET A 42 8.83 -11.33 -9.60
C MET A 42 9.43 -10.48 -8.48
N LYS A 43 10.19 -9.43 -8.81
CA LYS A 43 10.71 -8.47 -7.81
C LYS A 43 9.59 -7.69 -7.12
N SER A 44 8.58 -7.25 -7.87
CA SER A 44 7.40 -6.57 -7.31
C SER A 44 6.62 -7.48 -6.36
N VAL A 45 6.35 -8.71 -6.80
CA VAL A 45 5.68 -9.74 -5.98
C VAL A 45 6.51 -10.05 -4.72
N ALA A 46 7.83 -10.18 -4.84
CA ALA A 46 8.71 -10.38 -3.69
C ALA A 46 8.59 -9.23 -2.68
N GLY A 47 8.47 -7.98 -3.15
CA GLY A 47 8.21 -6.82 -2.28
C GLY A 47 6.88 -6.93 -1.53
N VAL A 48 5.80 -7.32 -2.22
CA VAL A 48 4.48 -7.53 -1.59
C VAL A 48 4.53 -8.67 -0.57
N VAL A 49 5.17 -9.79 -0.91
CA VAL A 49 5.33 -10.94 -0.01
C VAL A 49 6.12 -10.52 1.24
N LEU A 50 7.20 -9.75 1.08
CA LEU A 50 7.97 -9.24 2.21
C LEU A 50 7.09 -8.37 3.14
N LEU A 51 6.26 -7.48 2.57
CA LEU A 51 5.33 -6.66 3.37
C LEU A 51 4.31 -7.52 4.12
N LEU A 52 3.78 -8.57 3.51
CA LEU A 52 2.86 -9.50 4.17
C LEU A 52 3.54 -10.27 5.32
N VAL A 53 4.81 -10.66 5.13
CA VAL A 53 5.60 -11.30 6.18
C VAL A 53 5.82 -10.35 7.36
N LEU A 54 6.23 -9.10 7.10
CA LEU A 54 6.42 -8.08 8.13
C LEU A 54 5.11 -7.76 8.86
N PHE A 55 4.02 -7.59 8.12
CA PHE A 55 2.69 -7.43 8.74
C PHE A 55 2.32 -8.61 9.62
N GLY A 56 2.58 -9.85 9.17
CA GLY A 56 2.33 -11.06 9.94
C GLY A 56 3.14 -11.12 11.25
N LEU A 57 4.41 -10.70 11.21
CA LEU A 57 5.26 -10.59 12.39
C LEU A 57 4.73 -9.51 13.35
N GLY A 58 4.47 -8.31 12.84
CA GLY A 58 3.92 -7.21 13.64
C GLY A 58 2.58 -7.56 14.27
N TYR A 59 1.65 -8.16 13.51
CA TYR A 59 0.35 -8.61 14.01
C TYR A 59 0.48 -9.76 15.03
N GLY A 60 1.46 -10.64 14.87
CA GLY A 60 1.76 -11.71 15.82
C GLY A 60 2.32 -11.20 17.15
N LEU A 61 3.11 -10.13 17.12
CA LEU A 61 3.66 -9.47 18.29
C LEU A 61 2.69 -8.48 18.95
N ALA A 62 1.67 -8.03 18.22
CA ALA A 62 0.69 -7.09 18.73
C ALA A 62 -0.21 -7.69 19.82
N SER A 63 -0.37 -6.96 20.92
CA SER A 63 -1.31 -7.28 21.98
C SER A 63 -2.75 -6.90 21.58
N ASN A 64 -3.73 -7.64 22.07
CA ASN A 64 -5.16 -7.36 21.92
C ASN A 64 -5.76 -6.63 23.13
N GLU A 65 -4.92 -6.11 24.02
CA GLU A 65 -5.36 -5.38 25.20
C GLU A 65 -6.15 -4.12 24.81
N VAL A 66 -7.26 -3.90 25.53
CA VAL A 66 -8.13 -2.73 25.37
C VAL A 66 -8.03 -1.92 26.66
N THR A 67 -7.33 -0.79 26.60
CA THR A 67 -7.26 0.16 27.72
C THR A 67 -8.56 0.96 27.86
N ALA A 68 -8.82 1.52 29.04
CA ALA A 68 -10.02 2.36 29.26
C ALA A 68 -10.15 3.50 28.25
N LYS A 69 -9.03 4.08 27.78
CA LYS A 69 -9.00 5.07 26.70
C LYS A 69 -9.36 4.50 25.33
N ALA A 70 -9.01 3.24 25.04
CA ALA A 70 -9.40 2.58 23.80
C ALA A 70 -10.93 2.36 23.73
N LEU A 71 -11.56 2.14 24.88
CA LEU A 71 -13.02 2.08 25.00
C LEU A 71 -13.71 3.40 24.64
N GLU A 72 -13.11 4.55 24.99
CA GLU A 72 -13.61 5.89 24.61
C GLU A 72 -13.63 6.10 23.08
N PHE A 73 -12.75 5.42 22.35
CA PHE A 73 -12.67 5.46 20.89
C PHE A 73 -13.41 4.30 20.21
N GLN A 74 -14.22 3.53 20.95
CA GLN A 74 -14.94 2.34 20.43
C GLN A 74 -14.00 1.28 19.84
N VAL A 75 -12.75 1.23 20.29
CA VAL A 75 -11.75 0.25 19.83
C VAL A 75 -11.98 -1.06 20.58
N ASN A 76 -12.39 -2.09 19.84
CA ASN A 76 -12.49 -3.46 20.35
C ASN A 76 -11.14 -4.19 20.28
N ALA A 77 -11.05 -5.40 20.84
CA ALA A 77 -9.81 -6.18 20.90
C ALA A 77 -9.20 -6.45 19.50
N ASP A 78 -10.05 -6.70 18.50
CA ASP A 78 -9.62 -6.93 17.12
C ASP A 78 -9.01 -5.68 16.49
N SER A 79 -9.67 -4.53 16.67
CA SER A 79 -9.17 -3.24 16.20
C SER A 79 -7.88 -2.85 16.91
N SER A 80 -7.78 -3.10 18.23
CA SER A 80 -6.58 -2.83 19.01
C SER A 80 -5.38 -3.62 18.49
N LYS A 81 -5.57 -4.92 18.25
CA LYS A 81 -4.54 -5.80 17.70
C LYS A 81 -4.12 -5.41 16.29
N LEU A 82 -5.06 -5.01 15.45
CA LEU A 82 -4.79 -4.55 14.08
C LEU A 82 -3.97 -3.25 14.10
N ILE A 83 -4.37 -2.27 14.90
CA ILE A 83 -3.64 -0.99 15.07
C ILE A 83 -2.22 -1.26 15.59
N GLY A 84 -2.09 -2.07 16.64
CA GLY A 84 -0.80 -2.46 17.20
C GLY A 84 0.09 -3.16 16.16
N GLY A 85 -0.48 -4.08 15.38
CA GLY A 85 0.25 -4.78 14.32
C GLY A 85 0.77 -3.85 13.22
N MET A 86 -0.05 -2.89 12.79
CA MET A 86 0.37 -1.88 11.80
C MET A 86 1.43 -0.92 12.36
N LEU A 87 1.33 -0.54 13.64
CA LEU A 87 2.35 0.28 14.30
C LEU A 87 3.69 -0.44 14.40
N ILE A 88 3.69 -1.72 14.79
CA ILE A 88 4.90 -2.54 14.85
C ILE A 88 5.51 -2.66 13.44
N MET A 89 4.70 -2.99 12.43
CA MET A 89 5.14 -3.05 11.03
C MET A 89 5.79 -1.74 10.56
N MET A 90 5.23 -0.59 10.94
CA MET A 90 5.83 0.72 10.63
C MET A 90 7.22 0.87 11.25
N TYR A 91 7.41 0.46 12.51
CA TYR A 91 8.72 0.50 13.18
C TYR A 91 9.72 -0.47 12.54
N GLU A 92 9.29 -1.66 12.14
CA GLU A 92 10.14 -2.61 11.40
C GLU A 92 10.60 -2.04 10.06
N LEU A 93 9.67 -1.47 9.28
CA LEU A 93 9.98 -0.82 8.01
C LEU A 93 10.93 0.36 8.19
N LEU A 94 10.78 1.13 9.27
CA LEU A 94 11.68 2.23 9.60
C LEU A 94 13.12 1.72 9.80
N ILE A 95 13.29 0.64 10.58
CA ILE A 95 14.60 0.01 10.80
C ILE A 95 15.19 -0.50 9.48
N VAL A 96 14.40 -1.24 8.69
CA VAL A 96 14.82 -1.78 7.39
C VAL A 96 15.23 -0.64 6.45
N ALA A 97 14.51 0.47 6.43
CA ALA A 97 14.83 1.63 5.62
C ALA A 97 16.17 2.26 6.04
N PHE A 98 16.39 2.49 7.34
CA PHE A 98 17.67 3.02 7.83
C PHE A 98 18.85 2.10 7.49
N VAL A 99 18.72 0.79 7.72
CA VAL A 99 19.74 -0.20 7.36
C VAL A 99 19.99 -0.19 5.85
N GLY A 100 18.92 -0.12 5.05
CA GLY A 100 19.01 -0.06 3.59
C GLY A 100 19.75 1.18 3.08
N ILE A 101 19.52 2.35 3.70
CA ILE A 101 20.23 3.58 3.38
C ILE A 101 21.72 3.44 3.69
N ILE A 102 22.07 3.01 4.90
CA ILE A 102 23.47 2.84 5.33
C ILE A 102 24.19 1.84 4.42
N PHE A 103 23.57 0.69 4.15
CA PHE A 103 24.12 -0.32 3.26
C PHE A 103 24.36 0.23 1.85
N THR A 104 23.41 0.99 1.31
CA THR A 104 23.52 1.59 -0.02
C THR A 104 24.69 2.57 -0.09
N GLU A 105 24.89 3.39 0.94
CA GLU A 105 26.03 4.31 1.02
C GLU A 105 27.37 3.56 1.11
N ILE A 106 27.47 2.51 1.95
CA ILE A 106 28.70 1.70 2.04
C ILE A 106 29.03 1.03 0.69
N VAL A 107 28.04 0.43 0.03
CA VAL A 107 28.25 -0.27 -1.25
C VAL A 107 28.69 0.70 -2.35
N LYS A 108 28.17 1.94 -2.37
CA LYS A 108 28.62 2.99 -3.30
C LYS A 108 30.06 3.44 -3.04
N LEU A 109 30.53 3.40 -1.79
CA LEU A 109 31.89 3.80 -1.44
C LEU A 109 32.92 2.70 -1.76
N VAL A 110 32.49 1.44 -1.70
CA VAL A 110 33.34 0.27 -1.98
C VAL A 110 33.45 -0.03 -3.47
N LYS A 111 32.47 0.39 -4.27
CA LYS A 111 32.36 0.10 -5.70
C LYS A 111 32.66 1.31 -6.56
#